data_AF-A0A957PPY6-F1
#
_entry.id   AF-A0A957PPY6-F1
#
_cell.length_a   1.000
_cell.length_b   1.000
_cell.length_c   1.000
_cell.angle_alpha   90.00
_cell.angle_beta   90.00
_cell.angle_gamma   90.00
#
_symmetry.space_group_name_H-M   'P 1'
#
loop_
_entity.id
_entity.type
_entity.pdbx_description
1 polymer ?
#
loop_
_entity_poly.entity_id
_entity_poly.type
_entity_poly.pdbx_seq_one_letter_code
_entity_poly.pdbx_strand_id
1 'polypeptide(L)' 'MKITKDTRVSAILEEYGDIADVMEVFGIKRVGRYSLRMLAAKAVTVEWAARIHRVPLNKFLDILERAIGKKQDQKEAGT' A
#
# COMPACT_ATOMS: atom_id res chain seq x y z
N MET A 1 4.96 -9.15 7.77
CA MET A 1 5.86 -8.03 8.07
C MET A 1 5.12 -6.99 8.92
N LYS A 2 5.77 -6.31 9.88
CA LYS A 2 5.18 -5.15 10.56
C LYS A 2 5.40 -3.89 9.73
N ILE A 3 4.33 -3.24 9.27
CA ILE A 3 4.42 -2.00 8.50
C ILE A 3 4.51 -0.81 9.44
N THR A 4 5.41 0.10 9.12
CA THR A 4 5.60 1.36 9.81
C THR A 4 5.67 2.49 8.80
N LYS A 5 5.64 3.73 9.27
CA LYS A 5 5.80 4.93 8.43
C LYS A 5 7.09 4.93 7.60
N ASP A 6 8.15 4.27 8.11
CA ASP A 6 9.48 4.19 7.51
C ASP A 6 9.60 3.02 6.53
N THR A 7 8.60 2.14 6.51
CA THR A 7 8.54 1.03 5.56
C THR A 7 8.53 1.57 4.13
N ARG A 8 9.34 0.95 3.26
CA ARG A 8 9.33 1.27 1.84
C ARG A 8 8.10 0.67 1.17
N VAL A 9 7.46 1.45 0.31
CA VAL A 9 6.32 0.99 -0.50
C VAL A 9 6.73 -0.16 -1.42
N SER A 10 7.98 -0.16 -1.91
CA SER A 10 8.53 -1.26 -2.71
C SER A 10 8.52 -2.59 -1.96
N ALA A 11 8.94 -2.61 -0.69
CA ALA A 11 8.98 -3.82 0.12
C ALA A 11 7.57 -4.39 0.37
N ILE A 12 6.56 -3.54 0.52
CA ILE A 12 5.17 -3.96 0.65
C ILE A 12 4.68 -4.64 -0.64
N LEU A 13 5.03 -4.06 -1.80
CA LEU A 13 4.63 -4.58 -3.10
C LEU A 13 5.37 -5.86 -3.50
N GLU A 14 6.63 -6.01 -3.09
CA GLU A 14 7.41 -7.25 -3.26
C GLU A 14 6.78 -8.41 -2.47
N GLU A 15 6.42 -8.16 -1.21
CA GLU A 15 5.92 -9.20 -0.30
C GLU A 15 4.48 -9.59 -0.62
N TYR A 16 3.62 -8.61 -0.86
CA TYR A 16 2.17 -8.81 -0.95
C TYR A 16 1.62 -8.66 -2.37
N GLY A 17 2.46 -8.32 -3.35
CA GLY A 17 2.02 -8.03 -4.73
C GLY A 17 1.24 -6.71 -4.82
N ASP A 18 0.60 -6.47 -5.98
CA ASP A 18 -0.11 -5.21 -6.21
C ASP A 18 -1.26 -5.02 -5.21
N ILE A 19 -1.23 -3.91 -4.49
CA ILE A 19 -2.25 -3.49 -3.52
C ILE A 19 -3.13 -2.39 -4.13
N ALA A 20 -3.32 -2.37 -5.45
CA ALA A 20 -4.15 -1.39 -6.16
C ALA A 20 -5.54 -1.17 -5.54
N ASP A 21 -6.16 -2.23 -5.00
CA ASP A 21 -7.44 -2.16 -4.31
C ASP A 21 -7.41 -1.21 -3.10
N VAL A 22 -6.26 -1.07 -2.44
CA VAL A 22 -6.04 -0.11 -1.35
C VAL A 22 -6.23 1.32 -1.83
N MET A 23 -5.65 1.66 -2.99
CA MET A 23 -5.76 3.01 -3.55
C MET A 23 -7.19 3.33 -3.98
N GLU A 24 -7.91 2.35 -4.53
CA GLU A 24 -9.31 2.52 -4.94
C GLU A 24 -10.21 2.81 -3.74
N VAL A 25 -9.97 2.16 -2.59
CA VAL A 25 -10.67 2.43 -1.31
C VAL A 25 -10.47 3.88 -0.83
N PHE A 26 -9.37 4.53 -1.19
CA PHE A 26 -9.09 5.93 -0.84
C PHE A 26 -9.70 6.97 -1.79
N GLY A 27 -10.48 6.55 -2.80
CA GLY A 27 -11.00 7.47 -3.82
C GLY A 27 -9.89 8.04 -4.72
N ILE A 28 -8.68 7.48 -4.63
CA ILE A 28 -7.59 7.74 -5.56
C ILE A 28 -7.96 6.93 -6.80
N LYS A 29 -8.54 7.60 -7.80
CA LYS A 29 -8.88 7.01 -9.10
C LYS A 29 -7.76 6.06 -9.52
N ARG A 30 -8.12 4.83 -9.91
CA ARG A 30 -7.26 3.85 -10.58
C ARG A 30 -6.32 4.63 -11.51
N VAL A 31 -5.07 4.71 -11.09
CA VAL A 31 -4.17 5.82 -11.44
C VAL A 31 -3.88 5.86 -12.94
N GLY A 32 -4.67 6.65 -13.66
CA GLY A 32 -4.44 7.03 -15.06
C GLY A 32 -3.26 7.99 -15.27
N ARG A 33 -2.27 8.05 -14.36
CA ARG A 33 -1.02 8.79 -14.63
C ARG A 33 0.18 8.42 -13.73
N TYR A 34 -0.02 7.89 -12.51
CA TYR A 34 1.07 7.53 -11.58
C TYR A 34 0.77 6.21 -10.86
N SER A 35 1.20 5.08 -11.43
CA SER A 35 0.97 3.75 -10.85
C SER A 35 1.69 3.55 -9.51
N LEU A 36 1.12 2.71 -8.62
CA LEU A 36 1.82 2.16 -7.46
C LEU A 36 3.16 1.53 -7.86
N ARG A 37 3.23 0.94 -9.06
CA ARG A 37 4.47 0.45 -9.69
C ARG A 37 5.55 1.54 -9.81
N MET A 38 5.16 2.78 -10.13
CA MET A 38 6.06 3.92 -10.23
C MET A 38 6.50 4.43 -8.85
N LEU A 39 5.63 4.32 -7.84
CA LEU A 39 5.99 4.57 -6.43
C LEU A 39 6.83 3.43 -5.84
N ALA A 40 6.67 2.19 -6.32
CA ALA A 40 7.53 1.05 -6.00
C ALA A 40 8.93 1.23 -6.58
N ALA A 41 9.00 1.75 -7.81
CA ALA A 41 10.26 2.02 -8.50
C ALA A 41 11.05 3.17 -7.86
N LYS A 42 10.41 4.02 -7.05
CA LYS A 42 11.08 5.04 -6.25
C LYS A 42 11.18 4.55 -4.80
N ALA A 43 12.33 4.75 -4.14
CA ALA A 43 12.57 4.33 -2.76
C ALA A 43 11.78 5.19 -1.74
N VAL A 44 10.45 5.09 -1.80
CA VAL A 44 9.50 5.93 -1.10
C VAL A 44 9.00 5.23 0.16
N THR A 45 8.95 5.96 1.27
CA THR A 45 8.37 5.46 2.52
C THR A 45 6.86 5.64 2.57
N VAL A 46 6.19 4.87 3.44
CA VAL A 46 4.74 4.98 3.70
C VAL A 46 4.35 6.40 4.13
N GLU A 47 5.17 7.08 4.94
CA GLU A 47 4.93 8.48 5.32
C GLU A 47 4.89 9.41 4.10
N TRP A 48 5.86 9.25 3.20
CA TRP A 48 5.97 10.12 2.03
C TRP A 48 4.83 9.87 1.05
N ALA A 49 4.44 8.60 0.87
CA ALA A 49 3.26 8.24 0.09
C ALA A 49 1.99 8.89 0.67
N ALA A 50 1.77 8.77 1.99
CA ALA A 50 0.62 9.40 2.66
C ALA A 50 0.60 10.94 2.44
N ARG A 51 1.78 11.59 2.55
CA ARG A 51 1.93 13.04 2.35
C ARG A 51 1.58 13.47 0.93
N ILE A 52 2.08 12.78 -0.11
CA ILE A 52 1.79 13.12 -1.51
C ILE A 52 0.31 12.93 -1.84
N HIS A 53 -0.29 11.87 -1.32
CA HIS A 53 -1.70 11.58 -1.54
C HIS A 53 -2.63 12.37 -0.64
N ARG A 54 -2.10 13.23 0.25
CA ARG A 54 -2.86 14.06 1.20
C ARG A 54 -3.76 13.21 2.11
N VAL A 55 -3.29 12.03 2.49
CA VAL A 55 -3.97 11.12 3.42
C VAL A 55 -3.28 11.20 4.78
N PRO A 56 -4.01 11.29 5.90
CA PRO A 56 -3.41 11.20 7.24
C PRO A 56 -2.65 9.88 7.42
N LEU A 57 -1.40 9.95 7.92
CA LEU A 57 -0.51 8.80 8.06
C LEU A 57 -1.17 7.63 8.81
N ASN A 58 -1.84 7.90 9.93
CA ASN A 58 -2.49 6.85 10.73
C ASN A 58 -3.58 6.12 9.91
N LYS A 59 -4.41 6.86 9.18
CA LYS A 59 -5.43 6.26 8.30
C LYS A 59 -4.80 5.44 7.17
N PHE A 60 -3.65 5.90 6.66
CA PHE A 60 -2.93 5.18 5.61
C PHE A 60 -2.35 3.86 6.13
N LEU A 61 -1.76 3.86 7.33
CA LEU A 61 -1.28 2.67 8.01
C LEU A 61 -2.41 1.68 8.30
N ASP A 62 -3.53 2.14 8.88
CA ASP A 62 -4.68 1.30 9.20
C ASP A 62 -5.20 0.54 7.96
N ILE A 63 -5.20 1.20 6.80
CA ILE A 63 -5.71 0.60 5.57
C ILE A 63 -4.71 -0.37 4.96
N LEU A 64 -3.41 -0.05 5.01
CA LEU A 64 -2.37 -1.01 4.62
C LEU A 64 -2.45 -2.28 5.46
N GLU A 65 -2.60 -2.16 6.78
CA GLU A 65 -2.75 -3.31 7.68
C GLU A 65 -3.99 -4.13 7.33
N ARG A 66 -5.15 -3.50 7.12
CA ARG A 66 -6.38 -4.20 6.72
C ARG A 66 -6.24 -4.93 5.39
N ALA A 67 -5.60 -4.31 4.40
CA ALA A 67 -5.44 -4.89 3.08
C ALA A 67 -4.50 -6.09 3.08
N ILE A 68 -3.45 -6.00 3.89
CA ILE A 68 -2.51 -7.10 4.07
C ILE A 68 -3.16 -8.23 4.85
N GLY A 69 -3.92 -7.95 5.90
CA GLY A 69 -4.72 -8.96 6.60
C GLY A 69 -5.59 -9.75 5.63
N LYS A 70 -6.33 -9.05 4.75
CA LYS A 70 -7.13 -9.70 3.70
C LYS A 70 -6.31 -10.55 2.72
N LYS A 71 -5.10 -10.11 2.34
CA LYS A 71 -4.22 -10.91 1.46
C LYS A 71 -3.59 -12.10 2.17
N GLN A 72 -3.27 -11.97 3.45
CA GLN A 72 -2.79 -13.08 4.28
C GLN A 72 -3.87 -14.15 4.42
N ASP A 73 -5.10 -13.75 4.76
CA ASP A 73 -6.26 -14.65 4.84
C ASP A 73 -6.50 -15.40 3.50
N GLN A 74 -6.39 -14.70 2.37
CA GLN A 74 -6.52 -15.33 1.04
C GLN A 74 -5.35 -16.26 0.68
N LYS A 75 -4.12 -15.92 1.11
CA LYS A 75 -2.95 -16.77 0.91
C LYS A 75 -3.05 -18.06 1.73
N GLU A 76 -3.59 -17.98 2.94
CA GLU A 76 -3.78 -19.13 3.83
C GLU A 76 -4.97 -20.00 3.40
N ALA A 77 -6.08 -19.41 2.96
CA ALA A 77 -7.26 -20.14 2.49
C ALA A 77 -7.09 -20.84 1.12
N GLY A 78 -6.02 -20.53 0.38
CA GLY A 78 -5.72 -21.10 -0.93
C GLY A 78 -4.66 -22.22 -0.94
N THR A 79 -4.33 -22.79 0.24
CA THR A 79 -3.34 -23.87 0.39
C THR A 79 -3.99 -25.21 0.69
#